data_AF-A0A736Z7J4-F1
#
_entry.id   AF-A0A736Z7J4-F1
#
_cell.length_a   1.000
_cell.length_b   1.000
_cell.length_c   1.000
_cell.angle_alpha   90.00
_cell.angle_beta   90.00
_cell.angle_gamma   90.00
#
_symmetry.space_group_name_H-M   'P 1'
#
loop_
_entity.id
_entity.type
_entity.pdbx_description
1 polymer ?
#
loop_
_entity_poly.entity_id
_entity_poly.type
_entity_poly.pdbx_seq_one_letter_code
_entity_poly.pdbx_strand_id
1 'polypeptide(L)'
;LFLKNDALHDPMVNSSYCETFGWVSQENLARMKELTYKANDVLKKLFDDAGLILVDFKLEFGLYKGEVVLGDEFSPDGSRLWDKETLDKMDKDRFRQSLGGLIEAYEAVAHRLGVKLD
;
A
#
# COMPACT_ATOMS: atom_id res chain seq x y z
N LEU A 1 -7.23 -7.99 6.35
CA LEU A 1 -7.94 -6.71 6.51
C LEU A 1 -7.59 -6.20 7.89
N PHE A 2 -7.44 -4.89 8.04
CA PHE A 2 -7.21 -4.26 9.34
C PHE A 2 -8.28 -3.19 9.54
N LEU A 3 -8.83 -3.12 10.75
CA LEU A 3 -9.76 -2.06 11.13
C LEU A 3 -8.95 -0.80 11.44
N LYS A 4 -9.11 0.29 10.69
CA LYS A 4 -8.46 1.58 10.98
C LYS A 4 -8.97 2.13 12.32
N ASN A 5 -8.20 1.94 13.37
CA ASN A 5 -8.47 2.38 14.74
C ASN A 5 -7.15 2.44 15.53
N ASP A 6 -6.59 3.65 15.62
CA ASP A 6 -5.30 3.90 16.27
C ASP A 6 -5.26 3.47 17.74
N ALA A 7 -6.37 3.65 18.48
CA ALA A 7 -6.46 3.31 19.90
C ALA A 7 -6.39 1.79 20.15
N LEU A 8 -6.72 0.99 19.14
CA LEU A 8 -6.63 -0.48 19.17
C LEU A 8 -5.45 -1.00 18.34
N HIS A 9 -4.60 -0.12 17.82
CA HIS A 9 -3.46 -0.45 16.97
C HIS A 9 -3.86 -1.29 15.73
N ASP A 10 -4.94 -0.87 15.08
CA ASP A 10 -5.44 -1.46 13.84
C ASP A 10 -5.57 -3.00 13.88
N PRO A 11 -6.50 -3.56 14.68
CA PRO A 11 -6.59 -5.01 14.82
C PRO A 11 -6.92 -5.68 13.49
N MET A 12 -6.35 -6.87 13.27
CA MET A 12 -6.68 -7.70 12.12
C MET A 12 -8.14 -8.16 12.22
N VAL A 13 -8.86 -8.06 11.11
CA VAL A 13 -10.26 -8.48 10.96
C VAL A 13 -10.45 -9.33 9.71
N ASN A 14 -11.63 -9.91 9.58
CA ASN A 14 -12.02 -10.69 8.40
C ASN A 14 -13.38 -10.21 7.86
N SER A 15 -13.85 -10.81 6.77
CA SER A 15 -15.09 -10.40 6.09
C SER A 15 -16.35 -10.50 6.95
N SER A 16 -16.42 -11.43 7.91
CA SER A 16 -17.60 -11.54 8.79
C SER A 16 -17.74 -10.33 9.70
N TYR A 17 -16.64 -9.68 10.07
CA TYR A 17 -16.67 -8.43 10.84
C TYR A 17 -17.27 -7.29 9.99
N CYS A 18 -16.86 -7.18 8.72
CA CYS A 18 -17.39 -6.15 7.82
C CYS A 18 -18.91 -6.25 7.70
N GLU A 19 -19.45 -7.47 7.57
CA GLU A 19 -20.89 -7.73 7.52
C GLU A 19 -21.57 -7.47 8.87
N THR A 20 -21.05 -8.05 9.95
CA THR A 20 -21.63 -7.95 11.30
C THR A 20 -21.75 -6.51 11.77
N PHE A 21 -20.72 -5.69 11.50
CA PHE A 21 -20.67 -4.30 11.94
C PHE A 21 -21.11 -3.29 10.88
N GLY A 22 -21.56 -3.75 9.70
CA GLY A 22 -22.06 -2.89 8.64
C GLY A 22 -21.02 -1.90 8.09
N TRP A 23 -19.73 -2.24 8.11
CA TRP A 23 -18.67 -1.36 7.62
C TRP A 23 -18.71 -1.20 6.10
N VAL A 24 -19.09 -2.26 5.39
CA VAL A 24 -19.18 -2.29 3.92
C VAL A 24 -20.05 -3.48 3.49
N SER A 25 -20.78 -3.36 2.38
CA SER A 25 -21.54 -4.47 1.80
C SER A 25 -20.62 -5.56 1.25
N GLN A 26 -21.13 -6.80 1.14
CA GLN A 26 -20.37 -7.91 0.56
C GLN A 26 -19.92 -7.60 -0.89
N GLU A 27 -20.77 -6.96 -1.69
CA GLU A 27 -20.47 -6.52 -3.06
C GLU A 27 -19.29 -5.53 -3.09
N ASN A 28 -19.36 -4.47 -2.29
CA ASN A 28 -18.30 -3.46 -2.25
C ASN A 28 -17.00 -4.03 -1.67
N LEU A 29 -17.06 -4.92 -0.68
CA LEU A 29 -15.88 -5.61 -0.16
C LEU A 29 -15.21 -6.50 -1.21
N ALA A 30 -16.01 -7.22 -2.00
CA ALA A 30 -15.50 -8.02 -3.11
C ALA A 30 -14.83 -7.13 -4.16
N ARG A 31 -15.42 -5.98 -4.49
CA ARG A 31 -14.87 -5.01 -5.43
C ARG A 31 -13.56 -4.39 -4.92
N MET A 32 -13.45 -4.05 -3.64
CA MET A 32 -12.20 -3.57 -3.02
C MET A 32 -11.08 -4.61 -3.17
N LYS A 33 -11.39 -5.89 -2.92
CA LYS A 33 -10.44 -7.00 -3.06
C LYS A 33 -9.99 -7.19 -4.51
N GLU A 34 -10.92 -7.15 -5.46
CA GLU A 34 -10.64 -7.22 -6.89
C GLU A 34 -9.68 -6.09 -7.33
N LEU A 35 -9.99 -4.84 -6.97
CA LEU A 35 -9.16 -3.68 -7.29
C LEU A 35 -7.77 -3.76 -6.65
N THR A 36 -7.68 -4.29 -5.42
CA THR A 36 -6.39 -4.49 -4.75
C THR A 36 -5.51 -5.50 -5.48
N TYR A 37 -6.06 -6.64 -5.93
CA TYR A 37 -5.29 -7.59 -6.73
C TYR A 37 -4.90 -7.05 -8.10
N LYS A 38 -5.79 -6.30 -8.75
CA LYS A 38 -5.47 -5.63 -10.01
C LYS A 38 -4.34 -4.60 -9.82
N ALA A 39 -4.39 -3.81 -8.75
CA ALA A 39 -3.31 -2.89 -8.40
C ALA A 39 -2.00 -3.63 -8.17
N ASN A 40 -2.03 -4.77 -7.47
CA ASN A 40 -0.84 -5.61 -7.27
C ASN A 40 -0.22 -6.03 -8.60
N ASP A 41 -1.00 -6.52 -9.56
CA ASP A 41 -0.47 -6.97 -10.85
C ASP A 41 0.14 -5.84 -11.67
N VAL A 42 -0.48 -4.65 -11.66
CA VAL A 42 0.06 -3.45 -12.32
C VAL A 42 1.34 -2.97 -11.62
N LEU A 43 1.31 -2.82 -10.29
CA LEU A 43 2.39 -2.21 -9.52
C LEU A 43 3.60 -3.14 -9.40
N LYS A 44 3.42 -4.46 -9.23
CA LYS A 44 4.53 -5.42 -9.26
C LYS A 44 5.34 -5.27 -10.54
N LYS A 45 4.66 -5.18 -11.69
CA LYS A 45 5.36 -5.00 -12.97
C LYS A 45 6.07 -3.65 -13.03
N LEU A 46 5.39 -2.57 -12.64
CA LEU A 46 5.98 -1.22 -12.63
C LEU A 46 7.25 -1.15 -11.78
N PHE A 47 7.22 -1.70 -10.57
CA PHE A 47 8.38 -1.72 -9.68
C PHE A 47 9.46 -2.67 -10.15
N ASP A 48 9.09 -3.84 -10.71
CA ASP A 48 10.06 -4.79 -11.27
C ASP A 48 10.86 -4.17 -12.43
N ASP A 49 10.18 -3.45 -13.32
CA ASP A 49 10.79 -2.72 -14.44
C ASP A 49 11.73 -1.59 -13.92
N ALA A 50 11.47 -1.07 -12.72
CA ALA A 50 12.28 -0.06 -12.04
C ALA A 50 13.39 -0.66 -11.13
N GLY A 51 13.62 -1.97 -11.19
CA GLY A 51 14.63 -2.65 -10.36
C GLY A 51 14.27 -2.71 -8.87
N LEU A 52 12.98 -2.75 -8.55
CA LEU A 52 12.44 -2.80 -7.19
C LEU A 52 11.52 -4.01 -7.03
N ILE A 53 11.48 -4.56 -5.82
CA ILE A 53 10.54 -5.60 -5.40
C ILE A 53 9.43 -4.91 -4.60
N LEU A 54 8.19 -5.00 -5.09
CA LEU A 54 7.00 -4.66 -4.31
C LEU A 54 6.69 -5.83 -3.36
N VAL A 55 7.11 -5.71 -2.11
CA VAL A 55 6.98 -6.78 -1.10
C VAL A 55 5.54 -6.90 -0.61
N ASP A 56 4.95 -5.77 -0.19
CA ASP A 56 3.56 -5.62 0.20
C ASP A 56 3.13 -4.15 0.15
N PHE A 57 1.83 -3.90 0.22
CA PHE A 57 1.28 -2.55 0.31
C PHE A 57 -0.12 -2.55 0.97
N LYS A 58 -0.51 -1.38 1.48
CA LYS A 58 -1.83 -1.10 2.05
C LYS A 58 -2.60 -0.13 1.15
N LEU A 59 -3.89 -0.39 0.93
CA LEU A 59 -4.81 0.55 0.27
C LEU A 59 -6.02 0.82 1.17
N GLU A 60 -6.58 2.03 1.06
CA GLU A 60 -7.86 2.39 1.66
C GLU A 60 -8.83 2.82 0.54
N PHE A 61 -10.09 2.39 0.64
CA PHE A 61 -11.13 2.68 -0.34
C PHE A 61 -12.26 3.45 0.30
N GLY A 62 -12.87 4.33 -0.49
CA GLY A 62 -14.10 5.03 -0.13
C GLY A 62 -15.20 4.76 -1.15
N LEU A 63 -16.39 5.28 -0.86
CA LEU A 63 -17.49 5.30 -1.82
C LEU A 63 -17.64 6.70 -2.39
N TYR A 64 -17.65 6.81 -3.72
CA TYR A 64 -18.04 8.02 -4.42
C TYR A 64 -19.28 7.74 -5.26
N LYS A 65 -20.40 8.40 -4.93
CA LYS A 65 -21.70 8.17 -5.58
C LYS A 65 -22.13 6.69 -5.59
N GLY A 66 -21.78 5.95 -4.55
CA GLY A 66 -22.09 4.52 -4.40
C GLY A 66 -21.05 3.57 -5.00
N GLU A 67 -20.08 4.07 -5.77
CA GLU A 67 -19.04 3.26 -6.39
C GLU A 67 -17.78 3.18 -5.51
N VAL A 68 -17.14 2.00 -5.48
CA VAL A 68 -15.85 1.80 -4.81
C VAL A 68 -14.74 2.50 -5.56
N VAL A 69 -14.07 3.45 -4.90
CA VAL A 69 -12.96 4.22 -5.45
C VAL A 69 -11.76 4.13 -4.51
N LEU A 70 -10.57 3.98 -5.09
CA LEU A 70 -9.31 4.05 -4.34
C LEU A 70 -9.13 5.48 -3.82
N GLY A 71 -8.89 5.64 -2.52
CA GLY A 71 -8.63 6.92 -1.88
C GLY A 71 -7.22 6.99 -1.30
N ASP A 72 -7.07 7.70 -0.19
CA ASP A 72 -5.84 7.82 0.62
C ASP A 72 -4.61 8.12 -0.25
N GLU A 73 -3.57 7.30 -0.12
CA GLU A 73 -2.33 7.44 -0.87
C GLU A 73 -1.74 6.07 -1.23
N PHE A 74 -0.79 6.09 -2.17
CA PHE A 74 0.16 5.01 -2.38
C PHE A 74 1.56 5.62 -2.38
N SER A 75 2.35 5.30 -1.35
CA SER A 75 3.69 5.83 -1.14
C SER A 75 4.56 4.82 -0.38
N PRO A 76 5.89 5.03 -0.27
CA PRO A 76 6.76 4.19 0.53
C PRO A 76 6.44 4.21 2.05
N ASP A 77 5.48 5.04 2.49
CA ASP A 77 4.98 5.04 3.87
C ASP A 77 4.15 3.79 4.19
N GLY A 78 3.29 3.41 3.24
CA GLY A 78 2.33 2.31 3.33
C GLY A 78 2.64 1.12 2.42
N SER A 79 3.79 1.13 1.74
CA SER A 79 4.26 0.04 0.88
C SER A 79 5.70 -0.32 1.21
N ARG A 80 6.04 -1.61 1.13
CA ARG A 80 7.42 -2.09 1.26
C ARG A 80 8.04 -2.29 -0.11
N LEU A 81 9.17 -1.62 -0.31
CA LEU A 81 9.89 -1.57 -1.57
C LEU A 81 11.35 -1.91 -1.31
N TRP A 82 11.82 -3.01 -1.86
CA TRP A 82 13.22 -3.41 -1.71
C TRP A 82 13.95 -3.30 -3.03
N ASP A 83 15.22 -2.92 -2.99
CA ASP A 83 16.08 -3.00 -4.14
C ASP A 83 16.20 -4.46 -4.63
N LYS A 84 16.01 -4.69 -5.93
CA LYS A 84 15.90 -6.05 -6.49
C LYS A 84 17.22 -6.82 -6.45
N GLU A 85 18.36 -6.14 -6.45
CA GLU A 85 19.68 -6.77 -6.46
C GLU A 85 20.23 -6.97 -5.04
N THR A 86 20.06 -5.97 -4.19
CA THR A 86 20.68 -5.92 -2.86
C THR A 86 19.73 -6.25 -1.72
N LEU A 87 18.42 -6.25 -1.97
CA LEU A 87 17.35 -6.33 -0.97
C LEU A 87 17.39 -5.19 0.07
N ASP A 88 18.08 -4.08 -0.23
CA ASP A 88 18.05 -2.90 0.64
C ASP A 88 16.64 -2.35 0.72
N LYS A 89 16.21 -1.96 1.94
CA LYS A 89 14.86 -1.44 2.16
C LYS A 89 14.81 0.01 1.73
N MET A 90 13.89 0.36 0.84
CA MET A 90 13.74 1.71 0.30
C MET A 90 12.41 2.35 0.71
N ASP A 91 11.90 1.97 1.88
CA ASP A 91 10.58 2.34 2.41
C ASP A 91 10.62 2.73 3.90
N LYS A 92 9.46 2.99 4.50
CA LYS A 92 9.33 3.42 5.90
C LYS A 92 9.93 2.45 6.92
N ASP A 93 10.18 1.19 6.56
CA ASP A 93 10.94 0.28 7.43
C ASP A 93 12.33 0.81 7.76
N ARG A 94 12.93 1.68 6.93
CA ARG A 94 14.18 2.37 7.28
C ARG A 94 14.03 3.21 8.54
N PHE A 95 12.90 3.88 8.73
CA PHE A 95 12.58 4.60 9.96
C PHE A 95 12.21 3.64 11.09
N ARG A 96 11.32 2.67 10.83
CA ARG A 96 10.84 1.72 11.85
C ARG A 96 11.98 0.89 12.47
N GLN A 97 13.04 0.61 11.69
CA GLN A 97 14.18 -0.23 12.09
C GLN A 97 15.46 0.59 12.31
N SER A 98 15.38 1.93 12.36
CA SER A 98 16.52 2.82 12.63
C SER A 98 17.71 2.65 11.65
N LEU A 99 17.44 2.41 10.37
CA LEU A 99 18.45 2.23 9.32
C LEU A 99 18.97 3.56 8.74
N GLY A 100 18.32 4.68 9.07
CA GLY A 100 18.65 6.01 8.52
C GLY A 100 18.33 6.16 7.02
N GLY A 101 18.58 7.33 6.44
CA GLY A 101 18.45 7.56 5.00
C GLY A 101 17.02 7.46 4.45
N LEU A 102 16.01 7.92 5.20
CA LEU A 102 14.60 7.75 4.82
C LEU A 102 14.24 8.55 3.57
N ILE A 103 14.59 9.83 3.55
CA ILE A 103 14.22 10.74 2.44
C ILE A 103 15.00 10.36 1.19
N GLU A 104 16.28 10.06 1.33
CA GLU A 104 17.15 9.64 0.24
C GLU A 104 16.63 8.36 -0.42
N ALA A 105 16.11 7.42 0.37
CA ALA A 105 15.47 6.22 -0.17
C ALA A 105 14.19 6.54 -0.94
N TYR A 106 13.36 7.47 -0.45
CA TYR A 106 12.11 7.85 -1.10
C TYR A 106 12.38 8.58 -2.42
N GLU A 107 13.34 9.50 -2.43
CA GLU A 107 13.80 10.20 -3.64
C GLU A 107 14.38 9.22 -4.67
N ALA A 108 15.17 8.24 -4.22
CA ALA A 108 15.71 7.21 -5.10
C ALA A 108 14.60 6.35 -5.72
N VAL A 109 13.56 5.96 -4.97
CA VAL A 109 12.38 5.28 -5.53
C VAL A 109 11.68 6.17 -6.56
N ALA A 110 11.45 7.44 -6.24
CA ALA A 110 10.79 8.40 -7.14
C ALA A 110 11.56 8.57 -8.46
N HIS A 111 12.89 8.72 -8.40
CA HIS A 111 13.74 8.81 -9.57
C HIS A 111 13.73 7.54 -10.42
N ARG A 112 13.74 6.35 -9.82
CA ARG A 112 13.61 5.07 -10.56
C ARG A 112 12.27 4.94 -11.29
N LEU A 113 11.20 5.53 -10.73
CA LEU A 113 9.89 5.64 -11.38
C LEU A 113 9.79 6.78 -12.41
N GLY A 114 10.86 7.56 -12.60
CA GLY A 114 10.88 8.70 -13.52
C GLY A 114 10.16 9.95 -13.02
N VAL A 115 9.88 10.05 -11.72
CA VAL A 115 9.30 11.25 -11.10
C VAL A 115 10.37 12.33 -11.02
N LYS A 116 10.01 13.55 -11.47
CA LYS A 116 10.85 14.75 -11.34
C LYS A 116 10.46 15.46 -10.04
N LEU A 117 11.42 15.58 -9.13
CA LEU A 117 11.22 16.24 -7.83
C LEU A 117 11.59 17.73 -7.88
N ASP A 118 12.47 18.11 -8.81
CA ASP A 118 12.91 19.48 -9.12
C ASP A 118 12.87 19.76 -10.63
#